data_AF-A0A2A4SIE4-F1
#
_entry.id   AF-A0A2A4SIE4-F1
#
_cell.length_a   1.000
_cell.length_b   1.000
_cell.length_c   1.000
_cell.angle_alpha   90.00
_cell.angle_beta   90.00
_cell.angle_gamma   90.00
#
_symmetry.space_group_name_H-M   'P 1'
#
loop_
_entity.id
_entity.type
_entity.pdbx_description
1 polymer ?
#
loop_
_entity_poly.entity_id
_entity_poly.type
_entity_poly.pdbx_seq_one_letter_code
_entity_poly.pdbx_strand_id
1 'polypeptide(L)'
;MNLEAAPIEEKSTRNEKQHSAFEGVSGHFERELEKVDERLKENPNFVAKGREYPIENAGDRLVAEAQVKKMISLELLDTIQGEGDYYREKAALKLTDFFEKNEEMIARYVELKLNHPEFVTIIDSELPNLKNSFSEAEAQF
;
A
#
# COMPACT_ATOMS: atom_id res chain seq x y z
N MET A 1 35.46 -26.32 -6.69
CA MET A 1 34.07 -25.81 -6.71
C MET A 1 34.06 -24.63 -7.67
N ASN A 2 33.55 -24.81 -8.89
CA ASN A 2 33.38 -23.71 -9.83
C ASN A 2 32.04 -23.04 -9.51
N LEU A 3 32.10 -21.77 -9.10
CA LEU A 3 30.95 -20.87 -9.13
C LEU A 3 30.87 -20.34 -10.56
N GLU A 4 30.13 -21.03 -11.43
CA GLU A 4 29.80 -20.50 -12.75
C GLU A 4 28.94 -19.26 -12.59
N ALA A 5 29.52 -18.10 -12.89
CA ALA A 5 28.77 -16.86 -13.01
C ALA A 5 27.84 -16.98 -14.22
N ALA A 6 26.53 -16.90 -14.00
CA ALA A 6 25.55 -16.91 -15.08
C ALA A 6 25.91 -15.86 -16.17
N PRO A 7 25.79 -16.21 -17.46
CA PRO A 7 26.21 -15.36 -18.57
C PRO A 7 25.46 -14.01 -18.60
N ILE A 8 26.13 -12.97 -19.08
CA ILE A 8 25.68 -11.57 -19.01
C ILE A 8 24.34 -11.35 -19.74
N GLU A 9 24.09 -12.08 -20.84
CA GLU A 9 22.84 -11.99 -21.62
C GLU A 9 21.61 -12.51 -20.86
N GLU A 10 21.74 -13.55 -20.02
CA GLU A 10 20.65 -14.06 -19.17
C GLU A 10 20.28 -13.07 -18.06
N LYS A 11 21.25 -12.29 -17.57
CA LYS A 11 21.00 -11.26 -16.55
C LYS A 11 20.26 -10.05 -17.13
N SER A 12 20.57 -9.64 -18.36
CA SER A 12 19.88 -8.54 -19.05
C SER A 12 18.40 -8.87 -19.29
N THR A 13 18.13 -10.04 -19.88
CA THR A 13 16.77 -10.50 -20.19
C THR A 13 15.92 -10.75 -18.94
N ARG A 14 16.53 -11.16 -17.83
CA ARG A 14 15.85 -11.27 -16.53
C ARG A 14 15.45 -9.92 -15.94
N ASN A 15 16.34 -8.93 -16.01
CA ASN A 15 16.05 -7.59 -15.48
C ASN A 15 14.95 -6.90 -16.30
N GLU A 16 14.96 -7.05 -17.61
CA GLU A 16 13.90 -6.52 -18.50
C GLU A 16 12.53 -7.12 -18.17
N LYS A 17 12.45 -8.44 -17.97
CA LYS A 17 11.20 -9.11 -17.57
C LYS A 17 10.72 -8.66 -16.19
N GLN A 18 11.62 -8.49 -15.23
CA GLN A 18 11.28 -7.97 -13.90
C GLN A 18 10.75 -6.54 -13.95
N HIS A 19 11.39 -5.69 -14.76
CA HIS A 19 11.00 -4.30 -14.90
C HIS A 19 9.62 -4.19 -15.58
N SER A 20 9.43 -4.86 -16.71
CA SER A 20 8.15 -4.87 -17.42
C SER A 20 7.01 -5.44 -16.56
N ALA A 21 7.27 -6.50 -15.79
CA ALA A 21 6.29 -7.04 -14.86
C ALA A 21 5.93 -6.03 -13.76
N PHE A 22 6.91 -5.31 -13.21
CA PHE A 22 6.66 -4.28 -12.21
C PHE A 22 5.84 -3.12 -12.79
N GLU A 23 6.19 -2.62 -13.98
CA GLU A 23 5.42 -1.56 -14.66
C GLU A 23 3.98 -1.97 -14.97
N GLY A 24 3.77 -3.21 -15.41
CA GLY A 24 2.43 -3.73 -15.67
C GLY A 24 1.57 -3.81 -14.41
N VAL A 25 2.16 -4.27 -13.30
CA VAL A 25 1.51 -4.34 -11.99
C VAL A 25 1.24 -2.95 -11.41
N SER A 26 2.23 -2.06 -11.42
CA SER A 26 2.08 -0.70 -10.88
C SER A 26 1.07 0.10 -11.68
N GLY A 27 1.08 0.00 -13.01
CA GLY A 27 0.11 0.68 -13.86
C GLY A 27 -1.33 0.20 -13.68
N HIS A 28 -1.54 -1.09 -13.34
CA HIS A 28 -2.87 -1.56 -12.94
C HIS A 28 -3.28 -0.95 -11.60
N PHE A 29 -2.39 -1.05 -10.61
CA PHE A 29 -2.65 -0.53 -9.29
C PHE A 29 -2.99 0.97 -9.30
N GLU A 30 -2.24 1.78 -10.03
CA GLU A 30 -2.48 3.23 -10.17
C GLU A 30 -3.87 3.56 -10.71
N ARG A 31 -4.39 2.79 -11.68
CA ARG A 31 -5.76 2.99 -12.19
C ARG A 31 -6.83 2.68 -11.15
N GLU A 32 -6.59 1.70 -10.30
CA GLU A 32 -7.53 1.37 -9.21
C GLU A 32 -7.42 2.37 -8.05
N LEU A 33 -6.25 2.98 -7.83
CA LEU A 33 -6.09 4.05 -6.85
C LEU A 33 -6.99 5.26 -7.12
N GLU A 34 -7.26 5.58 -8.39
CA GLU A 34 -8.15 6.68 -8.78
C GLU A 34 -9.58 6.48 -8.24
N LYS A 35 -9.96 5.26 -7.86
CA LYS A 35 -11.28 4.89 -7.36
C LYS A 35 -11.37 4.82 -5.84
N VAL A 36 -10.29 5.12 -5.10
CA VAL A 36 -10.28 5.03 -3.62
C VAL A 36 -11.40 5.87 -3.00
N ASP A 37 -11.56 7.11 -3.45
CA ASP A 37 -12.61 8.01 -2.94
C ASP A 37 -14.03 7.49 -3.25
N GLU A 38 -14.21 6.83 -4.39
CA GLU A 38 -15.49 6.21 -4.76
C GLU A 38 -15.80 5.03 -3.84
N ARG A 39 -14.81 4.13 -3.65
CA ARG A 39 -14.94 2.98 -2.74
C ARG A 39 -15.25 3.41 -1.30
N LEU A 40 -14.65 4.50 -0.82
CA LEU A 40 -14.95 5.06 0.51
C LEU A 40 -16.34 5.71 0.61
N LYS A 41 -16.87 6.27 -0.47
CA LYS A 41 -18.26 6.76 -0.50
C LYS A 41 -19.27 5.62 -0.45
N GLU A 42 -18.96 4.50 -1.12
CA GLU A 42 -19.79 3.31 -1.12
C GLU A 42 -19.74 2.55 0.21
N ASN A 43 -18.57 2.52 0.86
CA ASN A 43 -18.39 1.93 2.18
C ASN A 43 -17.66 2.91 3.12
N PRO A 44 -18.38 3.78 3.83
CA PRO A 44 -17.81 4.81 4.70
C PRO A 44 -17.39 4.26 6.08
N ASN A 45 -16.78 3.07 6.09
CA ASN A 45 -16.32 2.40 7.30
C ASN A 45 -14.87 1.94 7.14
N PHE A 46 -14.18 1.77 8.27
CA PHE A 46 -12.87 1.16 8.34
C PHE A 46 -12.86 0.05 9.39
N VAL A 47 -11.93 -0.90 9.27
CA VAL A 47 -11.80 -2.02 10.21
C VAL A 47 -10.67 -1.75 11.19
N ALA A 48 -10.92 -1.72 12.49
CA ALA A 48 -9.87 -1.68 13.50
C ALA A 48 -10.08 -2.80 14.52
N LYS A 49 -9.00 -3.48 14.92
CA LYS A 49 -9.06 -4.53 15.96
C LYS A 49 -10.16 -5.58 15.69
N GLY A 50 -10.41 -5.89 14.41
CA GLY A 50 -11.42 -6.86 13.96
C GLY A 50 -12.87 -6.38 13.99
N ARG A 51 -13.13 -5.07 14.09
CA ARG A 51 -14.48 -4.48 14.08
C ARG A 51 -14.55 -3.34 13.07
N GLU A 52 -15.72 -3.18 12.46
CA GLU A 52 -16.01 -2.03 11.59
C GLU A 52 -16.42 -0.81 12.42
N TYR A 53 -15.91 0.34 12.02
CA TYR A 53 -16.20 1.65 12.60
C TYR A 53 -16.54 2.64 11.48
N PRO A 54 -17.50 3.55 11.70
CA PRO A 54 -17.76 4.63 10.76
C PRO A 54 -16.57 5.60 10.70
N ILE A 55 -16.37 6.25 9.57
CA ILE A 55 -15.37 7.31 9.41
C ILE A 55 -15.92 8.60 10.02
N GLU A 56 -15.37 9.04 11.15
CA GLU A 56 -15.85 10.21 11.90
C GLU A 56 -14.85 11.38 11.91
N ASN A 57 -13.58 11.11 11.57
CA ASN A 57 -12.52 12.13 11.54
C ASN A 57 -11.45 11.83 10.48
N ALA A 58 -10.51 12.76 10.31
CA ALA A 58 -9.40 12.66 9.36
C ALA A 58 -8.49 11.45 9.59
N GLY A 59 -8.27 11.07 10.85
CA GLY A 59 -7.50 9.87 11.21
C GLY A 59 -8.19 8.59 10.75
N ASP A 60 -9.49 8.48 10.99
CA ASP A 60 -10.31 7.35 10.51
C ASP A 60 -10.25 7.25 8.99
N ARG A 61 -10.39 8.38 8.29
CA ARG A 61 -10.31 8.45 6.83
C ARG A 61 -8.96 7.95 6.33
N LEU A 62 -7.86 8.39 6.94
CA LEU A 62 -6.52 7.97 6.54
C LEU A 62 -6.31 6.46 6.71
N VAL A 63 -6.84 5.87 7.78
CA VAL A 63 -6.83 4.41 7.99
C VAL A 63 -7.68 3.71 6.92
N ALA A 64 -8.88 4.21 6.66
CA ALA A 64 -9.78 3.66 5.64
C ALA A 64 -9.13 3.66 4.25
N GLU A 65 -8.51 4.77 3.85
CA GLU A 65 -7.77 4.88 2.59
C GLU A 65 -6.63 3.85 2.49
N ALA A 66 -5.86 3.67 3.57
CA ALA A 66 -4.79 2.68 3.60
C ALA A 66 -5.33 1.24 3.45
N GLN A 67 -6.48 0.95 4.06
CA GLN A 67 -7.15 -0.34 3.94
C GLN A 67 -7.68 -0.59 2.53
N VAL A 68 -8.26 0.42 1.88
CA VAL A 68 -8.69 0.30 0.49
C VAL A 68 -7.49 0.07 -0.43
N LYS A 69 -6.37 0.76 -0.22
CA LYS A 69 -5.12 0.55 -0.99
C LYS A 69 -4.59 -0.87 -0.82
N LYS A 70 -4.61 -1.41 0.40
CA LYS A 70 -4.28 -2.83 0.68
C LYS A 70 -5.27 -3.79 0.02
N MET A 71 -6.56 -3.50 0.04
CA MET A 71 -7.56 -4.33 -0.61
C MET A 71 -7.35 -4.38 -2.13
N ILE A 72 -7.07 -3.23 -2.76
CA ILE A 72 -6.74 -3.16 -4.19
C ILE A 72 -5.50 -4.00 -4.52
N SER A 73 -4.46 -3.99 -3.69
CA SER A 73 -3.26 -4.79 -3.96
C SER A 73 -3.53 -6.29 -3.84
N LEU A 74 -4.39 -6.71 -2.90
CA LEU A 74 -4.86 -8.09 -2.77
C LEU A 74 -5.74 -8.53 -3.96
N GLU A 75 -6.67 -7.69 -4.40
CA GLU A 75 -7.50 -7.94 -5.61
C GLU A 75 -6.64 -8.13 -6.86
N LEU A 76 -5.60 -7.29 -6.99
CA LEU A 76 -4.64 -7.38 -8.10
C LEU A 76 -3.80 -8.67 -8.01
N LEU A 77 -3.37 -9.05 -6.80
CA LEU A 77 -2.66 -10.31 -6.58
C LEU A 77 -3.54 -11.51 -6.96
N ASP A 78 -4.80 -11.55 -6.53
CA ASP A 78 -5.75 -12.62 -6.86
C ASP A 78 -5.97 -12.73 -8.37
N THR A 79 -6.08 -11.58 -9.05
CA THR A 79 -6.21 -11.54 -10.52
C THR A 79 -4.99 -12.12 -11.24
N ILE A 80 -3.79 -11.88 -10.73
CA ILE A 80 -2.53 -12.33 -11.33
C ILE A 80 -2.22 -13.79 -10.94
N GLN A 81 -2.63 -14.21 -9.75
CA GLN A 81 -2.45 -15.57 -9.27
C GLN A 81 -3.20 -16.54 -10.18
N GLY A 82 -2.46 -17.48 -10.77
CA GLY A 82 -3.02 -18.46 -11.73
C GLY A 82 -2.82 -18.10 -13.21
N GLU A 83 -2.34 -16.90 -13.54
CA GLU A 83 -1.95 -16.55 -14.93
C GLU A 83 -0.65 -17.26 -15.38
N GLY A 84 0.11 -17.83 -14.43
CA GLY A 84 1.40 -18.49 -14.71
C GLY A 84 2.56 -17.53 -14.97
N ASP A 85 2.36 -16.21 -14.80
CA ASP A 85 3.42 -15.20 -14.92
C ASP A 85 4.12 -15.00 -13.58
N TYR A 86 5.20 -15.76 -13.37
CA TYR A 86 6.03 -15.70 -12.16
C TYR A 86 6.54 -14.28 -11.84
N TYR A 87 6.88 -13.47 -12.83
CA TYR A 87 7.45 -12.15 -12.58
C TYR A 87 6.37 -11.16 -12.12
N ARG A 88 5.18 -11.20 -12.74
CA ARG A 88 4.04 -10.39 -12.32
C ARG A 88 3.53 -10.81 -10.95
N GLU A 89 3.40 -12.11 -10.70
CA GLU A 89 2.96 -12.62 -9.39
C GLU A 89 3.92 -12.15 -8.28
N LYS A 90 5.23 -12.24 -8.52
CA LYS A 90 6.23 -11.75 -7.57
C LYS A 90 6.19 -10.23 -7.35
N ALA A 91 5.88 -9.46 -8.39
CA ALA A 91 5.70 -8.01 -8.27
C ALA A 91 4.44 -7.67 -7.46
N ALA A 92 3.32 -8.34 -7.73
CA ALA A 92 2.06 -8.17 -7.02
C ALA A 92 2.17 -8.56 -5.53
N LEU A 93 2.89 -9.64 -5.21
CA LEU A 93 3.18 -10.04 -3.83
C LEU A 93 3.94 -8.93 -3.08
N LYS A 94 5.02 -8.39 -3.68
CA LYS A 94 5.78 -7.30 -3.07
C LYS A 94 4.96 -6.04 -2.85
N LEU A 95 4.06 -5.73 -3.80
CA LEU A 95 3.16 -4.59 -3.69
C LEU A 95 2.17 -4.80 -2.53
N THR A 96 1.65 -6.02 -2.39
CA THR A 96 0.77 -6.42 -1.29
C THR A 96 1.49 -6.29 0.05
N ASP A 97 2.69 -6.87 0.20
CA ASP A 97 3.52 -6.77 1.41
C ASP A 97 3.79 -5.29 1.79
N PHE A 98 3.97 -4.43 0.78
CA PHE A 98 4.18 -3.00 1.01
C PHE A 98 2.93 -2.34 1.59
N PHE A 99 1.75 -2.58 1.00
CA PHE A 99 0.52 -1.96 1.48
C PHE A 99 0.01 -2.53 2.80
N GLU A 100 0.32 -3.80 3.12
CA GLU A 100 0.10 -4.34 4.46
C GLU A 100 0.89 -3.56 5.51
N LYS A 101 2.20 -3.37 5.30
CA LYS A 101 3.04 -2.60 6.22
C LYS A 101 2.66 -1.13 6.26
N ASN A 102 2.24 -0.57 5.14
CA ASN A 102 1.80 0.82 5.06
C ASN A 102 0.53 1.05 5.89
N GLU A 103 -0.46 0.15 5.78
CA GLU A 103 -1.69 0.19 6.56
C GLU A 103 -1.41 0.07 8.06
N GLU A 104 -0.58 -0.89 8.48
CA GLU A 104 -0.18 -1.04 9.88
C GLU A 104 0.53 0.22 10.42
N MET A 105 1.42 0.81 9.62
CA MET A 105 2.15 2.02 10.00
C MET A 105 1.21 3.22 10.16
N ILE A 106 0.27 3.40 9.23
CA ILE A 106 -0.73 4.47 9.27
C ILE A 106 -1.65 4.29 10.48
N ALA A 107 -2.16 3.08 10.72
CA ALA A 107 -3.03 2.81 11.87
C ALA A 107 -2.34 3.13 13.20
N ARG A 108 -1.06 2.76 13.35
CA ARG A 108 -0.25 3.09 14.53
C ARG A 108 0.00 4.59 14.67
N TYR A 109 0.30 5.27 13.56
CA TYR A 109 0.50 6.72 13.57
C TYR A 109 -0.76 7.46 14.02
N VAL A 110 -1.93 7.08 13.49
CA VAL A 110 -3.22 7.65 13.90
C VAL A 110 -3.51 7.36 15.37
N GLU A 111 -3.30 6.13 15.84
CA GLU A 111 -3.49 5.77 17.26
C GLU A 111 -2.59 6.59 18.18
N LEU A 112 -1.32 6.81 17.82
CA LEU A 112 -0.40 7.68 18.55
C LEU A 112 -0.86 9.13 18.52
N LYS A 113 -1.29 9.64 17.37
CA LYS A 113 -1.71 11.04 17.23
C LYS A 113 -2.93 11.38 18.05
N LEU A 114 -3.87 10.45 18.16
CA LEU A 114 -5.10 10.63 18.94
C LEU A 114 -4.89 10.41 20.45
N ASN A 115 -4.09 9.41 20.84
CA ASN A 115 -4.01 8.98 22.25
C ASN A 115 -2.73 9.40 22.98
N HIS A 116 -1.65 9.67 22.24
CA HIS A 116 -0.32 9.97 22.78
C HIS A 116 0.39 11.10 21.99
N PRO A 117 -0.23 12.30 21.90
CA PRO A 117 0.27 13.38 21.06
C PRO A 117 1.69 13.85 21.42
N GLU A 118 2.16 13.58 22.63
CA GLU A 118 3.51 13.90 23.10
C GLU A 118 4.63 13.23 22.27
N PHE A 119 4.36 12.07 21.64
CA PHE A 119 5.33 11.37 20.81
C PHE A 119 5.27 11.77 19.32
N VAL A 120 4.20 12.46 18.91
CA VAL A 120 3.94 12.77 17.49
C VAL A 120 5.01 13.67 16.91
N THR A 121 5.54 14.63 17.68
CA THR A 121 6.56 15.57 17.20
C THR A 121 7.81 14.87 16.64
N ILE A 122 8.24 13.77 17.27
CA ILE A 122 9.39 12.99 16.82
C ILE A 122 9.02 12.24 15.53
N ILE A 123 7.85 11.60 15.50
CA ILE A 123 7.39 10.84 14.33
C ILE A 123 7.18 11.75 13.12
N ASP A 124 6.58 12.92 13.32
CA ASP A 124 6.36 13.93 12.27
C ASP A 124 7.68 14.46 11.68
N SER A 125 8.75 14.51 12.49
CA SER A 125 10.08 14.90 12.04
C SER A 125 10.77 13.79 11.24
N GLU A 126 10.67 12.54 11.70
CA GLU A 126 11.32 11.39 11.06
C GLU A 126 10.56 10.89 9.82
N LEU A 127 9.23 11.05 9.81
CA LEU A 127 8.32 10.56 8.77
C LEU A 127 7.43 11.70 8.23
N PRO A 128 8.02 12.72 7.58
CA PRO A 128 7.28 13.90 7.11
C PRO A 128 6.17 13.55 6.10
N ASN A 129 6.32 12.46 5.35
CA ASN A 129 5.29 12.02 4.41
C ASN A 129 4.00 11.59 5.13
N LEU A 130 4.11 10.92 6.29
CA LEU A 130 2.93 10.53 7.08
C LEU A 130 2.21 11.74 7.65
N LYS A 131 2.98 12.73 8.13
CA LYS A 131 2.43 14.01 8.56
C LYS A 131 1.66 14.68 7.43
N ASN A 132 2.24 14.76 6.24
CA ASN A 132 1.61 15.39 5.09
C ASN A 132 0.32 14.66 4.70
N SER A 133 0.33 13.33 4.61
CA SER A 133 -0.89 12.56 4.32
C SER A 133 -1.99 12.76 5.36
N PHE A 134 -1.63 12.90 6.64
CA PHE A 134 -2.61 13.22 7.68
C PHE A 134 -3.19 14.63 7.50
N SER A 135 -2.35 15.63 7.22
CA SER A 135 -2.82 17.00 6.95
C SER A 135 -3.65 17.11 5.68
N GLU A 136 -3.37 16.30 4.66
CA GLU A 136 -4.20 16.17 3.47
C GLU A 136 -5.57 15.58 3.81
N ALA A 137 -5.61 14.52 4.62
CA ALA A 137 -6.86 13.94 5.09
C ALA A 137 -7.69 14.94 5.94
N GLU A 138 -7.03 15.76 6.77
CA GLU A 138 -7.67 16.85 7.51
C GLU A 138 -8.28 17.92 6.60
N ALA A 139 -7.67 18.21 5.45
CA ALA A 139 -8.17 19.20 4.51
C ALA A 139 -9.39 18.71 3.70
N GLN A 140 -9.63 17.41 3.67
CA GLN A 140 -10.71 16.76 2.92
C GLN A 140 -11.94 16.41 3.76
N PHE A 141 -11.90 16.69 5.06
CA PHE A 141 -12.97 16.42 6.03
C PHE A 141 -13.63 17.73 6.48
#